data_AF-A0AAU4UQQ3-F1
#
_entry.id   AF-A0AAU4UQQ3-F1
#
_cell.length_a   1.000
_cell.length_b   1.000
_cell.length_c   1.000
_cell.angle_alpha   90.00
_cell.angle_beta   90.00
_cell.angle_gamma   90.00
#
_symmetry.space_group_name_H-M   'P 1'
#
loop_
_entity.id
_entity.type
_entity.pdbx_description
1 polymer ?
#
loop_
_entity_poly.entity_id
_entity_poly.type
_entity_poly.pdbx_seq_one_letter_code
_entity_poly.pdbx_strand_id
1 'polypeptide(L)'
;MMASPGVGTHPDLPTTLVHFTGRPRRAEDPPPAFARGSAEDRMVRILHSGVLRGNTDYWADLPVVCFSEATEAARRVILRDGVQRGLYQPWGLVFDREALIDAGARPVLYLSDEEMKLTRSLPPNLRNRRVRYEPGRSDWLHEREWRLCFAEDETPELAVTRRVVVGVIVGRRGWLPPVRRQVLLDRVSRTETVHADGDIRPISGLVTHVRVTHTKYAGAADHLARWWWNGDDLVPDGTFDISNQRLEDGLRD
;
A
#
# COMPACT_ATOMS: atom_id res chain seq x y z
N MET A 1 -5.80 31.49 1.53
CA MET A 1 -5.55 30.59 2.68
C MET A 1 -4.04 30.34 2.69
N MET A 2 -3.30 31.02 3.56
CA MET A 2 -1.83 30.88 3.61
C MET A 2 -1.48 29.57 4.30
N ALA A 3 -0.63 28.77 3.67
CA ALA A 3 -0.09 27.55 4.25
C ALA A 3 0.61 27.89 5.56
N SER A 4 0.28 27.17 6.64
CA SER A 4 1.11 27.19 7.84
C SER A 4 2.53 26.78 7.43
N PRO A 5 3.59 27.38 8.00
CA PRO A 5 4.96 26.96 7.70
C PRO A 5 5.11 25.49 8.10
N GLY A 6 5.06 24.61 7.09
CA GLY A 6 5.09 23.16 7.27
C GLY A 6 6.36 22.72 7.98
N VAL A 7 6.27 21.56 8.63
CA VAL A 7 7.37 20.95 9.37
C VAL A 7 8.53 20.70 8.40
N GLY A 8 9.58 21.51 8.54
CA GLY A 8 10.91 21.28 7.97
C GLY A 8 10.90 21.03 6.45
N THR A 9 10.82 22.10 5.66
CA THR A 9 11.25 22.05 4.26
C THR A 9 12.77 21.84 4.21
N HIS A 10 13.18 20.59 4.31
CA HIS A 10 14.54 20.19 3.94
C HIS A 10 14.65 20.26 2.41
N PRO A 11 15.54 21.10 1.87
CA PRO A 11 15.59 21.37 0.43
C PRO A 11 15.95 20.14 -0.42
N ASP A 12 16.54 19.13 0.21
CA ASP A 12 17.01 17.89 -0.39
C ASP A 12 16.10 16.68 -0.12
N LEU A 13 15.04 16.86 0.68
CA LEU A 13 14.11 15.79 1.06
C LEU A 13 12.74 15.97 0.39
N PRO A 14 12.17 14.91 -0.21
CA PRO A 14 10.83 14.98 -0.76
C PRO A 14 9.80 15.16 0.36
N THR A 15 8.73 15.88 0.08
CA THR A 15 7.54 15.99 0.95
C THR A 15 6.66 14.73 0.90
N THR A 16 7.06 13.72 0.13
CA THR A 16 6.30 12.48 -0.08
C THR A 16 7.13 11.24 0.11
N LEU A 17 6.49 10.17 0.58
CA LEU A 17 7.06 8.83 0.70
C LEU A 17 6.31 7.87 -0.24
N VAL A 18 6.98 6.81 -0.70
CA VAL A 18 6.36 5.85 -1.63
C VAL A 18 6.30 4.46 -0.99
N HIS A 19 5.11 3.84 -0.98
CA HIS A 19 4.99 2.40 -0.77
C HIS A 19 4.92 1.70 -2.13
N PHE A 20 6.03 1.11 -2.57
CA PHE A 20 6.02 0.27 -3.76
C PHE A 20 5.34 -1.06 -3.46
N THR A 21 4.34 -1.38 -4.27
CA THR A 21 3.62 -2.66 -4.21
C THR A 21 4.36 -3.76 -4.96
N GLY A 22 5.53 -3.49 -5.55
CA GLY A 22 6.29 -4.45 -6.34
C GLY A 22 7.78 -4.39 -6.09
N ARG A 23 8.21 -4.79 -4.89
CA ARG A 23 9.64 -4.92 -4.57
C ARG A 23 10.23 -6.19 -5.23
N PRO A 24 11.45 -6.13 -5.77
CA PRO A 24 12.18 -7.32 -6.18
C PRO A 24 12.43 -8.26 -4.98
N ARG A 25 12.02 -9.52 -5.14
CA ARG A 25 12.14 -10.58 -4.12
C ARG A 25 12.87 -11.77 -4.71
N ARG A 26 13.61 -12.49 -3.86
CA ARG A 26 14.17 -13.79 -4.23
C ARG A 26 13.07 -14.85 -4.21
N ALA A 27 13.28 -15.98 -4.90
CA ALA A 27 12.29 -17.06 -4.96
C ALA A 27 11.96 -17.62 -3.57
N GLU A 28 12.93 -17.58 -2.65
CA GLU A 28 12.81 -18.07 -1.27
C GLU A 28 12.13 -17.06 -0.32
N ASP A 29 11.79 -15.86 -0.81
CA ASP A 29 11.15 -14.76 -0.07
C ASP A 29 9.79 -14.40 -0.70
N PRO A 30 8.81 -15.31 -0.71
CA PRO A 30 7.51 -15.02 -1.28
C PRO A 30 6.80 -13.92 -0.48
N PRO A 31 5.99 -13.07 -1.14
CA PRO A 31 5.17 -12.11 -0.42
C PRO A 31 4.20 -12.83 0.54
N PRO A 32 3.78 -12.19 1.64
CA PRO A 32 2.82 -12.76 2.57
C PRO A 32 1.50 -13.10 1.87
N ALA A 33 0.73 -14.02 2.42
CA ALA A 33 -0.48 -14.55 1.78
C ALA A 33 -1.45 -13.46 1.30
N PHE A 34 -1.66 -12.41 2.11
CA PHE A 34 -2.51 -11.27 1.77
C PHE A 34 -1.98 -10.42 0.60
N ALA A 35 -0.67 -10.49 0.33
CA ALA A 35 0.04 -9.73 -0.69
C ALA A 35 0.52 -10.61 -1.88
N ARG A 36 -0.06 -11.80 -2.07
CA ARG A 36 0.22 -12.63 -3.27
C ARG A 36 -0.34 -12.02 -4.55
N GLY A 37 0.31 -12.26 -5.68
CA GLY A 37 -0.09 -11.74 -6.99
C GLY A 37 0.92 -10.73 -7.54
N SER A 38 0.56 -10.09 -8.65
CA SER A 38 1.37 -9.02 -9.23
C SER A 38 1.37 -7.76 -8.36
N ALA A 39 2.28 -6.83 -8.61
CA ALA A 39 2.25 -5.53 -7.94
C ALA A 39 0.97 -4.75 -8.24
N GLU A 40 0.47 -4.81 -9.47
CA GLU A 40 -0.83 -4.25 -9.84
C GLU A 40 -1.95 -4.85 -8.98
N ASP A 41 -2.03 -6.19 -8.86
CA ASP A 41 -3.05 -6.87 -8.05
C ASP A 41 -3.01 -6.42 -6.59
N ARG A 42 -1.81 -6.26 -6.02
CA ARG A 42 -1.63 -5.76 -4.65
C ARG A 42 -2.14 -4.34 -4.51
N MET A 43 -1.79 -3.45 -5.44
CA MET A 43 -2.26 -2.07 -5.41
C MET A 43 -3.78 -2.00 -5.52
N VAL A 44 -4.39 -2.78 -6.41
CA VAL A 44 -5.84 -2.90 -6.56
C VAL A 44 -6.50 -3.35 -5.25
N ARG A 45 -5.92 -4.35 -4.57
CA ARG A 45 -6.43 -4.78 -3.26
C ARG A 45 -6.38 -3.68 -2.21
N ILE A 46 -5.27 -2.95 -2.12
CA ILE A 46 -5.11 -1.82 -1.18
C ILE A 46 -6.15 -0.74 -1.46
N LEU A 47 -6.34 -0.37 -2.73
CA LEU A 47 -7.33 0.64 -3.13
C LEU A 47 -8.76 0.18 -2.83
N HIS A 48 -9.07 -1.10 -3.04
CA HIS A 48 -10.41 -1.64 -2.75
C HIS A 48 -10.68 -1.80 -1.26
N SER A 49 -9.68 -2.21 -0.47
CA SER A 49 -9.84 -2.40 0.97
C SER A 49 -9.77 -1.08 1.74
N GLY A 50 -9.10 -0.08 1.18
CA GLY A 50 -8.80 1.17 1.88
C GLY A 50 -7.76 1.00 2.98
N VAL A 51 -7.03 -0.12 3.01
CA VAL A 51 -6.03 -0.40 4.05
C VAL A 51 -4.74 -0.94 3.46
N LEU A 52 -3.64 -0.38 3.94
CA LEU A 52 -2.30 -0.90 3.72
C LEU A 52 -1.90 -1.75 4.93
N ARG A 53 -1.71 -3.05 4.71
CA ARG A 53 -1.41 -4.02 5.77
C ARG A 53 0.08 -4.13 6.00
N GLY A 54 0.49 -4.06 7.27
CA GLY A 54 1.85 -4.34 7.70
C GLY A 54 2.19 -5.82 7.55
N ASN A 55 3.49 -6.10 7.37
CA ASN A 55 4.04 -7.45 7.34
C ASN A 55 5.21 -7.53 8.31
N THR A 56 5.43 -8.69 8.91
CA THR A 56 6.70 -8.97 9.59
C THR A 56 7.80 -9.03 8.54
N ASP A 57 8.59 -7.98 8.44
CA ASP A 57 9.74 -7.90 7.56
C ASP A 57 10.94 -8.64 8.16
N TYR A 58 11.99 -8.84 7.35
CA TYR A 58 13.27 -9.33 7.84
C TYR A 58 13.75 -8.44 8.99
N TRP A 59 14.09 -9.07 10.12
CA TRP A 59 14.59 -8.40 11.34
C TRP A 59 13.55 -7.60 12.14
N ALA A 60 12.28 -7.59 11.73
CA ALA A 60 11.19 -7.03 12.53
C ALA A 60 10.49 -8.16 13.30
N ASP A 61 10.25 -7.94 14.59
CA ASP A 61 9.53 -8.89 15.44
C ASP A 61 8.02 -8.73 15.33
N LEU A 62 7.56 -7.54 14.91
CA LEU A 62 6.14 -7.24 14.70
C LEU A 62 5.94 -6.71 13.27
N PRO A 63 4.69 -6.76 12.77
CA PRO A 63 4.38 -6.21 11.47
C PRO A 63 4.79 -4.73 11.35
N VAL A 64 5.26 -4.33 10.17
CA VAL A 64 5.57 -2.95 9.81
C VAL A 64 5.01 -2.64 8.43
N VAL A 65 4.68 -1.37 8.20
CA VAL A 65 4.49 -0.85 6.83
C VAL A 65 5.73 -0.05 6.46
N CYS A 66 6.36 -0.44 5.35
CA CYS A 66 7.58 0.21 4.86
C CYS A 66 7.28 1.21 3.74
N PHE A 67 8.03 2.30 3.70
CA PHE A 67 7.99 3.32 2.67
C PHE A 67 9.42 3.69 2.26
N SER A 68 9.57 4.27 1.08
CA SER A 68 10.84 4.81 0.59
C SER A 68 10.78 6.33 0.48
N GLU A 69 11.72 7.03 1.12
CA GLU A 69 11.97 8.47 0.92
C GLU A 69 12.80 8.70 -0.34
N ALA A 70 12.29 8.24 -1.47
CA ALA A 70 12.96 8.39 -2.75
C ALA A 70 12.62 9.76 -3.35
N THR A 71 13.65 10.56 -3.64
CA THR A 71 13.54 11.74 -4.52
C THR A 71 13.07 11.29 -5.91
N GLU A 72 12.61 12.21 -6.76
CA GLU A 72 12.23 11.87 -8.14
C GLU A 72 13.37 11.16 -8.90
N ALA A 73 14.59 11.69 -8.80
CA ALA A 73 15.77 11.06 -9.38
C ALA A 73 16.03 9.65 -8.82
N ALA A 74 15.89 9.45 -7.51
CA ALA A 74 16.04 8.14 -6.90
C ALA A 74 14.94 7.16 -7.37
N ARG A 75 13.69 7.63 -7.52
CA ARG A 75 12.59 6.81 -8.07
C ARG A 75 12.89 6.35 -9.49
N ARG A 76 13.39 7.24 -10.36
CA ARG A 76 13.82 6.87 -11.72
C ARG A 76 14.87 5.77 -11.70
N VAL A 77 15.93 5.92 -10.90
CA VAL A 77 17.00 4.93 -10.79
C VAL A 77 16.45 3.59 -10.28
N ILE A 78 15.65 3.60 -9.21
CA ILE A 78 15.06 2.39 -8.63
C ILE A 78 14.15 1.65 -9.64
N LEU A 79 13.39 2.37 -10.46
CA LEU A 79 12.48 1.79 -11.45
C LEU A 79 13.20 1.31 -12.73
N ARG A 80 14.17 2.07 -13.22
CA ARG A 80 14.90 1.79 -14.47
C ARG A 80 16.03 0.79 -14.26
N ASP A 81 16.88 1.05 -13.28
CA ASP A 81 18.14 0.33 -13.07
C ASP A 81 17.98 -0.75 -11.98
N GLY A 82 16.96 -0.61 -11.13
CA GLY A 82 16.69 -1.53 -10.04
C GLY A 82 17.66 -1.37 -8.87
N VAL A 83 17.66 -2.38 -8.03
CA VAL A 83 18.56 -2.51 -6.88
C VAL A 83 19.23 -3.88 -6.93
N GLN A 84 20.08 -4.22 -5.95
CA GLN A 84 20.79 -5.50 -5.91
C GLN A 84 19.89 -6.75 -6.07
N ARG A 85 18.59 -6.63 -5.75
CA ARG A 85 17.61 -7.72 -5.87
C ARG A 85 16.86 -7.76 -7.21
N GLY A 86 17.02 -6.76 -8.07
CA GLY A 86 16.32 -6.63 -9.35
C GLY A 86 15.53 -5.33 -9.47
N LEU A 87 14.64 -5.26 -10.46
CA LEU A 87 13.83 -4.09 -10.75
C LEU A 87 12.62 -3.98 -9.81
N TYR A 88 12.33 -2.76 -9.36
CA TYR A 88 11.04 -2.45 -8.78
C TYR A 88 9.98 -2.41 -9.89
N GLN A 89 8.81 -2.94 -9.60
CA GLN A 89 7.67 -2.81 -10.50
C GLN A 89 7.05 -1.41 -10.30
N PRO A 90 6.66 -0.71 -11.38
CA PRO A 90 6.16 0.67 -11.34
C PRO A 90 4.71 0.75 -10.83
N TRP A 91 4.48 0.28 -9.61
CA TRP A 91 3.18 0.26 -8.96
C TRP A 91 3.35 0.64 -7.49
N GLY A 92 2.80 1.77 -7.09
CA GLY A 92 2.97 2.26 -5.72
C GLY A 92 1.97 3.33 -5.31
N LEU A 93 1.79 3.47 -4.01
CA LEU A 93 1.03 4.57 -3.42
C LEU A 93 2.01 5.64 -2.95
N VAL A 94 1.69 6.90 -3.22
CA VAL A 94 2.45 8.08 -2.81
C VAL A 94 1.74 8.73 -1.63
N PHE A 95 2.48 8.91 -0.54
CA PHE A 95 1.97 9.37 0.74
C PHE A 95 2.50 10.74 1.08
N ASP A 96 1.67 11.53 1.76
CA ASP A 96 2.11 12.76 2.40
C ASP A 96 3.04 12.43 3.58
N ARG A 97 4.22 13.05 3.63
CA ARG A 97 5.22 12.75 4.65
C ARG A 97 4.79 13.24 6.04
N GLU A 98 4.17 14.42 6.14
CA GLU A 98 3.72 14.96 7.43
C GLU A 98 2.60 14.10 8.00
N ALA A 99 1.62 13.72 7.17
CA ALA A 99 0.54 12.82 7.58
C ALA A 99 1.06 11.44 8.04
N LEU A 100 2.13 10.93 7.41
CA LEU A 100 2.78 9.69 7.86
C LEU A 100 3.55 9.87 9.18
N ILE A 101 4.20 11.02 9.39
CA ILE A 101 4.83 11.35 10.67
C ILE A 101 3.79 11.41 11.79
N ASP A 102 2.64 12.03 11.53
CA ASP A 102 1.52 12.11 12.48
C ASP A 102 0.94 10.72 12.77
N ALA A 103 0.91 9.84 11.77
CA ALA A 103 0.54 8.43 11.95
C ALA A 103 1.61 7.59 12.70
N GLY A 104 2.78 8.17 13.02
CA GLY A 104 3.85 7.49 13.76
C GLY A 104 4.96 6.88 12.90
N ALA A 105 4.93 7.03 11.58
CA ALA A 105 6.00 6.56 10.72
C ALA A 105 7.29 7.35 10.95
N ARG A 106 8.44 6.66 10.94
CA ARG A 106 9.75 7.27 11.15
C ARG A 106 10.81 6.64 10.24
N PRO A 107 11.93 7.33 9.96
CA PRO A 107 13.06 6.73 9.26
C PRO A 107 13.59 5.49 9.99
N VAL A 108 14.09 4.52 9.23
CA VAL A 108 14.82 3.39 9.80
C VAL A 108 16.17 3.81 10.39
N LEU A 109 16.68 3.01 11.32
CA LEU A 109 18.00 3.13 11.90
C LEU A 109 18.90 2.07 11.25
N TYR A 110 19.83 2.52 10.40
CA TYR A 110 20.83 1.66 9.78
C TYR A 110 21.95 1.38 10.77
N LEU A 111 22.07 0.13 11.20
CA LEU A 111 22.97 -0.27 12.29
C LEU A 111 23.90 -1.41 11.85
N SER A 112 25.17 -1.31 12.23
CA SER A 112 26.14 -2.40 12.14
C SER A 112 25.74 -3.60 12.99
N ASP A 113 26.38 -4.75 12.77
CA ASP A 113 26.15 -5.96 13.55
C ASP A 113 26.40 -5.77 15.06
N GLU A 114 27.39 -4.95 15.44
CA GLU A 114 27.65 -4.65 16.85
C GLU A 114 26.56 -3.75 17.44
N GLU A 115 26.12 -2.71 16.72
CA GLU A 115 25.02 -1.85 17.16
C GLU A 115 23.69 -2.61 17.26
N MET A 116 23.44 -3.56 16.35
CA MET A 116 22.27 -4.44 16.41
C MET A 116 22.24 -5.28 17.70
N LYS A 117 23.40 -5.74 18.18
CA LYS A 117 23.53 -6.45 19.47
C LYS A 117 23.29 -5.51 20.65
N LEU A 118 23.92 -4.34 20.65
CA LEU A 118 23.80 -3.34 21.72
C LEU A 118 22.36 -2.84 21.90
N THR A 119 21.60 -2.78 20.81
CA THR A 119 20.22 -2.26 20.80
C THR A 119 19.16 -3.35 20.91
N ARG A 120 19.54 -4.61 21.20
CA ARG A 120 18.60 -5.74 21.26
C ARG A 120 17.51 -5.58 22.32
N SER A 121 17.81 -4.89 23.41
CA SER A 121 16.90 -4.63 24.52
C SER A 121 15.92 -3.46 24.27
N LEU A 122 15.99 -2.78 23.12
CA LEU A 122 15.05 -1.71 22.80
C LEU A 122 13.61 -2.26 22.75
N PRO A 123 12.61 -1.43 23.13
CA PRO A 123 11.20 -1.75 22.96
C PRO A 123 10.85 -2.10 21.49
N PRO A 124 9.88 -3.00 21.23
CA PRO A 124 9.60 -3.50 19.88
C PRO A 124 9.38 -2.41 18.82
N ASN A 125 8.68 -1.32 19.15
CA ASN A 125 8.42 -0.20 18.25
C ASN A 125 9.70 0.53 17.77
N LEU A 126 10.72 0.64 18.62
CA LEU A 126 12.03 1.17 18.23
C LEU A 126 12.89 0.09 17.57
N ARG A 127 12.79 -1.14 18.08
CA ARG A 127 13.56 -2.28 17.61
C ARG A 127 13.25 -2.64 16.15
N ASN A 128 11.98 -2.52 15.75
CA ASN A 128 11.49 -2.78 14.40
C ASN A 128 11.84 -1.67 13.39
N ARG A 129 12.36 -0.54 13.85
CA ARG A 129 12.95 0.49 12.98
C ARG A 129 14.38 0.17 12.56
N ARG A 130 15.01 -0.84 13.14
CA ARG A 130 16.42 -1.15 12.84
C ARG A 130 16.53 -1.95 11.56
N VAL A 131 17.51 -1.58 10.73
CA VAL A 131 17.89 -2.30 9.52
C VAL A 131 19.38 -2.55 9.60
N ARG A 132 19.81 -3.80 9.38
CA ARG A 132 21.23 -4.14 9.33
C ARG A 132 21.89 -3.37 8.19
N TYR A 133 23.02 -2.72 8.49
CA TYR A 133 23.88 -2.04 7.55
C TYR A 133 25.32 -2.52 7.68
N GLU A 134 25.76 -3.25 6.66
CA GLU A 134 27.13 -3.75 6.52
C GLU A 134 27.57 -3.45 5.08
N PRO A 135 28.36 -2.39 4.83
CA PRO A 135 28.76 -1.99 3.48
C PRO A 135 29.25 -3.17 2.64
N GLY A 136 28.72 -3.31 1.41
CA GLY A 136 29.05 -4.41 0.50
C GLY A 136 28.36 -5.76 0.78
N ARG A 137 27.67 -5.92 1.92
CA ARG A 137 26.95 -7.16 2.27
C ARG A 137 25.45 -6.95 2.53
N SER A 138 25.10 -5.86 3.21
CA SER A 138 23.73 -5.50 3.56
C SER A 138 23.63 -3.98 3.49
N ASP A 139 23.44 -3.47 2.26
CA ASP A 139 23.32 -2.04 2.00
C ASP A 139 21.95 -1.74 1.41
N TRP A 140 21.10 -1.15 2.25
CA TRP A 140 19.73 -0.73 1.93
C TRP A 140 19.57 0.78 2.00
N LEU A 141 20.68 1.55 1.99
CA LEU A 141 20.62 3.01 2.11
C LEU A 141 19.89 3.66 0.93
N HIS A 142 19.97 3.05 -0.25
CA HIS A 142 19.25 3.49 -1.44
C HIS A 142 17.72 3.47 -1.28
N GLU A 143 17.17 2.62 -0.39
CA GLU A 143 15.73 2.59 -0.14
C GLU A 143 15.27 3.78 0.72
N ARG A 144 16.20 4.40 1.48
CA ARG A 144 15.92 5.46 2.46
C ARG A 144 14.66 5.14 3.24
N GLU A 145 14.67 3.98 3.87
CA GLU A 145 13.45 3.32 4.33
C GLU A 145 12.83 4.07 5.51
N TRP A 146 11.50 4.13 5.51
CA TRP A 146 10.69 4.58 6.63
C TRP A 146 9.77 3.43 7.05
N ARG A 147 9.49 3.33 8.35
CA ARG A 147 8.58 2.31 8.88
C ARG A 147 7.51 2.95 9.75
N LEU A 148 6.28 2.53 9.53
CA LEU A 148 5.22 2.58 10.54
C LEU A 148 5.26 1.24 11.29
N CYS A 149 5.60 1.29 12.57
CA CYS A 149 5.71 0.12 13.43
C CYS A 149 4.47 0.01 14.31
N PHE A 150 3.98 -1.21 14.50
CA PHE A 150 2.81 -1.48 15.32
C PHE A 150 3.21 -2.16 16.62
N ALA A 151 2.43 -1.93 17.68
CA ALA A 151 2.50 -2.68 18.93
C ALA A 151 1.89 -4.10 18.78
N GLU A 152 2.08 -4.95 19.79
CA GLU A 152 1.57 -6.33 19.78
C GLU A 152 0.04 -6.43 19.76
N ASP A 153 -0.63 -5.46 20.38
CA ASP A 153 -2.08 -5.36 20.51
C ASP A 153 -2.74 -4.50 19.43
N GLU A 154 -1.95 -3.91 18.54
CA GLU A 154 -2.44 -3.08 17.44
C GLU A 154 -2.77 -3.92 16.20
N THR A 155 -3.85 -3.53 15.50
CA THR A 155 -4.11 -4.07 14.16
C THR A 155 -3.13 -3.43 13.18
N PRO A 156 -2.30 -4.20 12.46
CA PRO A 156 -1.22 -3.66 11.62
C PRO A 156 -1.75 -3.14 10.29
N GLU A 157 -2.62 -2.14 10.33
CA GLU A 157 -3.29 -1.56 9.18
C GLU A 157 -3.15 -0.04 9.21
N LEU A 158 -2.62 0.51 8.12
CA LEU A 158 -2.70 1.94 7.84
C LEU A 158 -3.92 2.19 6.96
N ALA A 159 -4.86 2.99 7.45
CA ALA A 159 -5.98 3.46 6.64
C ALA A 159 -5.46 4.33 5.49
N VAL A 160 -5.73 3.91 4.26
CA VAL A 160 -5.58 4.75 3.07
C VAL A 160 -6.71 5.75 3.14
N THR A 161 -6.38 7.05 3.22
CA THR A 161 -7.32 8.18 3.27
C THR A 161 -6.83 9.31 2.37
N ARG A 162 -7.71 10.25 1.98
CA ARG A 162 -7.32 11.44 1.18
C ARG A 162 -6.35 12.37 1.91
N ARG A 163 -6.20 12.20 3.23
CA ARG A 163 -5.24 12.97 4.03
C ARG A 163 -3.84 12.36 3.99
N VAL A 164 -3.75 11.07 3.73
CA VAL A 164 -2.51 10.30 3.89
C VAL A 164 -1.92 9.90 2.55
N VAL A 165 -2.77 9.57 1.55
CA VAL A 165 -2.35 9.25 0.18
C VAL A 165 -2.62 10.43 -0.73
N VAL A 166 -1.59 10.90 -1.42
CA VAL A 166 -1.64 12.07 -2.32
C VAL A 166 -1.55 11.68 -3.80
N GLY A 167 -1.18 10.44 -4.10
CA GLY A 167 -1.18 9.95 -5.46
C GLY A 167 -0.76 8.51 -5.61
N VAL A 168 -0.59 8.08 -6.85
CA VAL A 168 -0.17 6.72 -7.21
C VAL A 168 0.78 6.72 -8.39
N ILE A 169 1.68 5.73 -8.40
CA ILE A 169 2.55 5.39 -9.52
C ILE A 169 1.95 4.17 -10.22
N VAL A 170 1.80 4.24 -11.54
CA VAL A 170 1.19 3.18 -12.34
C VAL A 170 2.11 2.73 -13.47
N GLY A 171 2.05 1.43 -13.79
CA GLY A 171 2.98 0.83 -14.75
C GLY A 171 2.61 1.02 -16.21
N ARG A 172 1.44 1.62 -16.48
CA ARG A 172 0.94 1.84 -17.84
C ARG A 172 0.09 3.08 -17.90
N ARG A 173 0.26 3.85 -18.98
CA ARG A 173 -0.53 5.06 -19.25
C ARG A 173 -2.01 4.75 -19.29
N GLY A 174 -2.83 5.63 -18.73
CA GLY A 174 -4.28 5.49 -18.83
C GLY A 174 -4.87 4.39 -17.94
N TRP A 175 -4.07 3.68 -17.13
CA TRP A 175 -4.56 2.63 -16.25
C TRP A 175 -5.65 3.13 -15.31
N LEU A 176 -6.71 2.35 -15.12
CA LEU A 176 -7.71 2.55 -14.07
C LEU A 176 -7.81 1.25 -13.25
N PRO A 177 -7.96 1.34 -11.92
CA PRO A 177 -8.18 0.14 -11.12
C PRO A 177 -9.50 -0.52 -11.55
N PRO A 178 -9.54 -1.86 -11.69
CA PRO A 178 -10.73 -2.56 -12.13
C PRO A 178 -11.84 -2.45 -11.09
N VAL A 179 -13.08 -2.23 -11.53
CA VAL A 179 -14.23 -2.12 -10.62
C VAL A 179 -14.44 -3.41 -9.83
N ARG A 180 -14.58 -3.29 -8.49
CA ARG A 180 -14.97 -4.41 -7.65
C ARG A 180 -16.44 -4.74 -7.85
N ARG A 181 -16.72 -5.80 -8.60
CA ARG A 181 -18.06 -6.41 -8.64
C ARG A 181 -18.29 -7.12 -7.31
N GLN A 182 -19.18 -6.59 -6.49
CA GLN A 182 -19.70 -7.34 -5.36
C GLN A 182 -20.99 -8.02 -5.81
N VAL A 183 -20.96 -9.35 -5.87
CA VAL A 183 -22.17 -10.12 -6.08
C VAL A 183 -22.84 -10.23 -4.71
N LEU A 184 -23.88 -9.43 -4.48
CA LEU A 184 -24.74 -9.63 -3.32
C LEU A 184 -25.70 -10.76 -3.68
N LEU A 185 -25.52 -11.91 -3.04
CA LEU A 185 -26.50 -13.00 -3.10
C LEU A 185 -27.52 -12.73 -2.00
N ASP A 186 -28.67 -12.16 -2.38
CA ASP A 186 -29.82 -12.08 -1.48
C ASP A 186 -30.37 -13.50 -1.27
N ARG A 187 -30.03 -14.12 -0.13
CA ARG A 187 -30.74 -15.30 0.33
C ARG A 187 -32.10 -14.87 0.86
N VAL A 188 -33.15 -15.14 0.11
CA VAL A 188 -34.52 -15.05 0.63
C VAL A 188 -34.71 -16.18 1.65
N SER A 189 -34.62 -15.86 2.93
CA SER A 189 -35.03 -16.78 4.00
C SER A 189 -36.55 -16.99 3.90
N ARG A 190 -36.99 -18.15 3.40
CA ARG A 190 -38.38 -18.58 3.55
C ARG A 190 -38.54 -19.18 4.95
N THR A 191 -39.43 -18.60 5.74
CA THR A 191 -39.86 -19.14 7.03
C THR A 191 -40.51 -20.50 6.80
N GLU A 192 -39.91 -21.57 7.34
CA GLU A 192 -40.50 -22.91 7.30
C GLU A 192 -41.78 -22.93 8.15
N THR A 193 -42.88 -23.39 7.57
CA THR A 193 -44.05 -23.80 8.34
C THR A 193 -43.95 -25.32 8.48
N VAL A 194 -43.60 -25.78 9.68
CA VAL A 194 -43.53 -27.21 10.01
C VAL A 194 -44.96 -27.73 10.10
N HIS A 195 -45.35 -28.62 9.19
CA HIS A 195 -46.56 -29.43 9.34
C HIS A 195 -46.22 -30.72 10.11
N ALA A 196 -47.13 -31.14 10.97
CA ALA A 196 -46.92 -32.16 12.01
C ALA A 196 -46.80 -33.61 11.52
N ASP A 197 -46.81 -33.87 10.21
CA ASP A 197 -46.52 -35.19 9.64
C ASP A 197 -45.12 -35.15 9.03
N GLY A 198 -44.19 -35.90 9.62
CA GLY A 198 -42.74 -35.82 9.44
C GLY A 198 -42.17 -36.22 8.08
N ASP A 199 -42.72 -35.73 6.98
CA ASP A 199 -42.27 -36.01 5.62
C ASP A 199 -41.39 -34.85 5.10
N ILE A 200 -40.07 -35.04 5.16
CA ILE A 200 -39.07 -34.03 4.73
C ILE A 200 -38.84 -34.19 3.23
N ARG A 201 -39.27 -33.21 2.42
CA ARG A 201 -38.89 -33.12 0.99
C ARG A 201 -37.69 -32.19 0.78
N PRO A 202 -36.79 -32.49 -0.16
CA PRO A 202 -35.67 -31.61 -0.47
C PRO A 202 -36.17 -30.33 -1.15
N ILE A 203 -35.92 -29.19 -0.51
CA ILE A 203 -36.26 -27.87 -1.06
C ILE A 203 -35.11 -27.42 -1.98
N SER A 204 -35.35 -27.42 -3.29
CA SER A 204 -34.51 -26.74 -4.26
C SER A 204 -34.71 -25.21 -4.09
N GLY A 205 -33.78 -24.54 -3.41
CA GLY A 205 -33.80 -23.09 -3.25
C GLY A 205 -33.41 -22.39 -4.55
N LEU A 206 -34.38 -21.78 -5.22
CA LEU A 206 -34.14 -20.97 -6.42
C LEU A 206 -33.59 -19.59 -6.03
N VAL A 207 -32.36 -19.28 -6.43
CA VAL A 207 -31.83 -17.91 -6.37
C VAL A 207 -32.61 -17.07 -7.37
N THR A 208 -33.50 -16.19 -6.89
CA THR A 208 -34.38 -15.43 -7.78
C THR A 208 -33.77 -14.10 -8.23
N HIS A 209 -32.83 -13.52 -7.47
CA HIS A 209 -32.26 -12.22 -7.77
C HIS A 209 -30.76 -12.17 -7.44
N VAL A 210 -29.95 -11.85 -8.44
CA VAL A 210 -28.54 -11.51 -8.26
C VAL A 210 -28.42 -10.00 -8.44
N ARG A 211 -28.22 -9.27 -7.34
CA ARG A 211 -27.98 -7.83 -7.40
C ARG A 211 -26.48 -7.58 -7.43
N VAL A 212 -25.98 -7.16 -8.59
CA VAL A 212 -24.58 -6.71 -8.70
C VAL A 212 -24.51 -5.28 -8.21
N THR A 213 -24.06 -5.08 -6.98
CA THR A 213 -23.75 -3.74 -6.47
C THR A 213 -22.30 -3.42 -6.82
N HIS A 214 -22.10 -2.19 -7.32
CA HIS A 214 -20.76 -1.68 -7.58
C HIS A 214 -20.28 -1.10 -6.26
N THR A 215 -19.41 -1.83 -5.55
CA THR A 215 -18.75 -1.27 -4.37
C THR A 215 -17.86 -0.13 -4.82
N LYS A 216 -18.15 1.06 -4.29
CA LYS A 216 -17.20 2.16 -4.34
C LYS A 216 -15.94 1.73 -3.59
N TYR A 217 -14.80 2.19 -4.08
CA TYR A 217 -13.54 2.09 -3.34
C TYR A 217 -13.72 2.78 -1.99
N ALA A 218 -12.87 2.44 -1.02
CA ALA A 218 -12.83 3.23 0.20
C ALA A 218 -12.62 4.69 -0.23
N GLY A 219 -13.60 5.59 0.01
CA GLY A 219 -13.67 6.96 -0.58
C GLY A 219 -12.48 7.89 -0.27
N ALA A 220 -11.53 7.35 0.46
CA ALA A 220 -10.16 7.78 0.66
C ALA A 220 -9.32 8.07 -0.58
N ALA A 221 -9.67 7.52 -1.75
CA ALA A 221 -8.79 7.54 -2.91
C ALA A 221 -9.40 8.27 -4.12
N ASP A 222 -10.46 9.05 -3.91
CA ASP A 222 -10.98 9.89 -4.99
C ASP A 222 -10.16 11.18 -5.10
N HIS A 223 -9.75 11.49 -6.32
CA HIS A 223 -8.86 12.57 -6.72
C HIS A 223 -7.40 12.37 -6.30
N LEU A 224 -6.81 11.24 -6.66
CA LEU A 224 -5.37 10.99 -6.48
C LEU A 224 -4.58 11.44 -7.71
N ALA A 225 -3.50 12.20 -7.50
CA ALA A 225 -2.56 12.49 -8.57
C ALA A 225 -1.97 11.18 -9.13
N ARG A 226 -1.79 11.12 -10.45
CA ARG A 226 -1.27 9.93 -11.12
C ARG A 226 0.03 10.25 -11.84
N TRP A 227 1.01 9.37 -11.66
CA TRP A 227 2.19 9.31 -12.51
C TRP A 227 2.27 7.95 -13.17
N TRP A 228 2.51 7.92 -14.48
CA TRP A 228 2.76 6.68 -15.20
C TRP A 228 4.23 6.55 -15.53
N TRP A 229 4.76 5.33 -15.39
CA TRP A 229 6.14 5.03 -15.76
C TRP A 229 6.23 4.75 -17.27
N ASN A 230 6.99 5.56 -18.00
CA ASN A 230 7.16 5.40 -19.45
C ASN A 230 8.37 4.54 -19.86
N GLY A 231 9.13 4.03 -18.88
CA GLY A 231 10.40 3.32 -19.10
C GLY A 231 11.64 4.14 -18.75
N ASP A 232 11.51 5.45 -18.61
CA ASP A 232 12.61 6.36 -18.27
C ASP A 232 12.25 7.38 -17.17
N ASP A 233 11.00 7.87 -17.17
CA ASP A 233 10.52 8.86 -16.21
C ASP A 233 9.09 8.58 -15.70
N LEU A 234 8.78 9.21 -14.56
CA LEU A 234 7.43 9.29 -13.99
C LEU A 234 6.71 10.49 -14.58
N VAL A 235 5.89 10.25 -15.59
CA VAL A 235 5.18 11.30 -16.32
C VAL A 235 3.82 11.54 -15.65
N PRO A 236 3.45 12.80 -15.34
CA PRO A 236 2.10 13.12 -14.89
C PRO A 236 1.06 12.58 -15.87
N ASP A 237 0.03 11.93 -15.33
CA ASP A 237 -1.00 11.25 -16.11
C ASP A 237 -2.41 11.63 -15.63
N GLY A 238 -2.58 12.88 -15.19
CA GLY A 238 -3.84 13.41 -14.67
C GLY A 238 -4.17 13.02 -13.24
N THR A 239 -5.46 13.13 -12.90
CA THR A 239 -5.98 12.84 -11.57
C THR A 239 -7.03 11.74 -11.64
N PHE A 240 -6.96 10.80 -10.71
CA PHE A 240 -7.88 9.69 -10.59
C PHE A 240 -9.14 10.05 -9.82
N ASP A 241 -10.29 10.05 -10.48
CA ASP A 241 -11.58 9.92 -9.79
C ASP A 241 -11.94 8.43 -9.71
N ILE A 242 -11.46 7.78 -8.67
CA ILE A 242 -11.63 6.35 -8.45
C ILE A 242 -13.12 6.01 -8.26
N SER A 243 -13.87 6.83 -7.52
CA SER A 243 -15.32 6.65 -7.32
C SER A 243 -16.11 6.65 -8.62
N ASN A 244 -15.77 7.54 -9.55
CA ASN A 244 -16.48 7.65 -10.83
C ASN A 244 -15.79 6.89 -11.98
N GLN A 245 -14.69 6.18 -11.72
CA GLN A 245 -13.91 5.43 -12.72
C GLN A 245 -13.51 6.32 -13.91
N ARG A 246 -13.10 7.55 -13.60
CA ARG A 246 -12.76 8.56 -14.59
C ARG A 246 -11.34 9.03 -14.40
N LEU A 247 -10.72 9.31 -15.54
CA LEU A 247 -9.53 10.10 -15.59
C LEU A 247 -9.92 11.54 -15.87
N GLU A 248 -9.46 12.45 -15.03
CA GLU A 248 -9.54 13.87 -15.29
C GLU A 248 -8.19 14.33 -15.84
N ASP A 249 -8.20 14.96 -17.01
CA ASP A 249 -7.02 15.57 -17.59
C ASP A 249 -6.57 16.71 -16.67
N GLY A 250 -5.61 16.39 -15.82
CA GLY A 250 -5.03 17.30 -14.85
C GLY A 250 -3.87 18.05 -15.48
N LEU A 251 -4.20 19.06 -16.29
CA LEU A 251 -3.45 20.30 -16.54
C LEU A 251 -4.37 21.16 -17.43
N ARG A 252 -5.28 21.91 -16.80
CA ARG A 252 -5.74 23.17 -17.41
C ARG A 252 -4.66 24.17 -17.04
N ASP A 253 -3.91 24.60 -18.05
CA ASP A 253 -2.95 25.71 -17.96
C ASP A 253 -3.62 26.98 -17.37
#